data_AF-A0A0X3PJY3-F1
#
_entry.id   AF-A0A0X3PJY3-F1
#
_cell.length_a   1.000
_cell.length_b   1.000
_cell.length_c   1.000
_cell.angle_alpha   90.00
_cell.angle_beta   90.00
_cell.angle_gamma   90.00
#
_symmetry.space_group_name_H-M   'P 1'
#
loop_
_entity.id
_entity.type
_entity.pdbx_description
1 polymer ?
#
loop_
_entity_poly.entity_id
_entity_poly.type
_entity_poly.pdbx_seq_one_letter_code
_entity_poly.pdbx_strand_id
1 'polypeptide(L)'
;ATIDSQRDTEKSIVHLAVVTKKYFRAMASPLSVVVMYNGKQYPIIIKKDETNEVTIGDIMKEITNEMHIPMQKQRLIHRGKSLIDPDASISSLHIANGTKIMLLGSVNKVITFSCAIRSKSLTHRKL
;
A
#
# COMPACT_ATOMS: atom_id res chain seq x y z
N ALA A 1 46.37 -4.46 34.50
CA ALA A 1 46.05 -4.53 33.06
C ALA A 1 44.80 -5.41 32.89
N THR A 2 43.59 -4.84 33.05
CA THR A 2 42.35 -5.66 33.07
C THR A 2 41.09 -4.86 32.68
N ILE A 3 41.15 -3.95 31.71
CA ILE A 3 39.97 -3.12 31.34
C ILE A 3 39.67 -3.09 29.82
N ASP A 4 40.43 -3.82 29.00
CA ASP A 4 40.22 -3.80 27.53
C ASP A 4 39.36 -4.96 26.98
N SER A 5 39.00 -5.97 27.79
CA SER A 5 38.29 -7.15 27.27
C SER A 5 36.76 -7.08 27.25
N GLN A 6 36.13 -5.97 27.70
CA GLN A 6 34.66 -5.87 27.75
C GLN A 6 34.02 -5.12 26.57
N ARG A 7 34.79 -4.37 25.77
CA ARG A 7 34.25 -3.51 24.70
C ARG A 7 33.96 -4.20 23.37
N ASP A 8 34.36 -5.46 23.20
CA ASP A 8 34.20 -6.18 21.92
C ASP A 8 32.95 -7.08 21.89
N THR A 9 32.47 -7.55 23.03
CA THR A 9 31.21 -8.32 23.11
C THR A 9 29.98 -7.46 22.83
N GLU A 10 29.96 -6.21 23.29
CA GLU A 10 28.83 -5.30 23.06
C GLU A 10 28.68 -4.93 21.58
N LYS A 11 29.79 -4.67 20.88
CA LYS A 11 29.80 -4.35 19.44
C LYS A 11 29.27 -5.51 18.58
N SER A 12 29.56 -6.75 18.97
CA SER A 12 29.08 -7.95 18.27
C SER A 12 27.56 -8.14 18.44
N ILE A 13 27.02 -7.83 19.62
CA ILE A 13 25.57 -7.86 19.87
C ILE A 13 24.85 -6.77 19.06
N VAL A 14 25.40 -5.55 19.01
CA VAL A 14 24.80 -4.47 18.20
C VAL A 14 24.84 -4.83 16.72
N HIS A 15 25.96 -5.39 16.24
CA HIS A 15 26.07 -5.80 14.84
C HIS A 15 25.10 -6.94 14.51
N LEU A 16 24.97 -7.96 15.36
CA LEU A 16 24.00 -9.04 15.16
C LEU A 16 22.56 -8.51 15.17
N ALA A 17 22.20 -7.60 16.06
CA ALA A 17 20.87 -6.98 16.10
C ALA A 17 20.58 -6.09 14.87
N VAL A 18 21.59 -5.37 14.37
CA VAL A 18 21.48 -4.56 13.13
C VAL A 18 21.35 -5.46 11.92
N VAL A 19 22.13 -6.55 11.88
CA VAL A 19 22.12 -7.55 10.82
C VAL A 19 20.77 -8.29 10.79
N THR A 20 20.26 -8.75 11.93
CA THR A 20 18.93 -9.38 12.00
C THR A 20 17.80 -8.42 11.68
N LYS A 21 17.83 -7.15 12.15
CA LYS A 21 16.86 -6.12 11.72
C LYS A 21 16.92 -5.83 10.23
N LYS A 22 18.11 -5.85 9.62
CA LYS A 22 18.30 -5.62 8.18
C LYS A 22 17.71 -6.76 7.34
N TYR A 23 17.91 -8.01 7.76
CA TYR A 23 17.32 -9.17 7.09
C TYR A 23 15.82 -9.33 7.37
N PHE A 24 15.33 -8.93 8.55
CA PHE A 24 13.91 -8.94 8.89
C PHE A 24 13.11 -7.89 8.09
N ARG A 25 13.69 -6.69 7.88
CA ARG A 25 13.15 -5.66 6.96
C ARG A 25 12.95 -6.15 5.52
N ALA A 26 13.67 -7.18 5.11
CA ALA A 26 13.57 -7.78 3.77
C ALA A 26 12.51 -8.89 3.68
N MET A 27 12.01 -9.40 4.82
CA MET A 27 11.02 -10.50 4.89
C MET A 27 9.57 -10.04 5.08
N ALA A 28 9.33 -8.74 5.31
CA ALA A 28 7.99 -8.18 5.33
C ALA A 28 7.40 -8.20 3.91
N SER A 29 6.63 -9.24 3.58
CA SER A 29 5.90 -9.32 2.31
C SER A 29 4.85 -8.19 2.28
N PRO A 30 4.87 -7.29 1.28
CA PRO A 30 3.87 -6.24 1.18
C PRO A 30 2.49 -6.85 0.93
N LEU A 31 1.46 -6.26 1.53
CA LEU A 31 0.08 -6.70 1.35
C LEU A 31 -0.46 -6.10 0.05
N SER A 32 -0.83 -6.95 -0.91
CA SER A 32 -1.43 -6.49 -2.17
C SER A 32 -2.95 -6.61 -2.12
N VAL A 33 -3.68 -5.54 -2.40
CA VAL A 33 -5.14 -5.52 -2.40
C VAL A 33 -5.63 -4.91 -3.70
N VAL A 34 -6.66 -5.50 -4.31
CA VAL A 34 -7.22 -5.00 -5.56
C VAL A 34 -8.47 -4.18 -5.25
N VAL A 35 -8.40 -2.88 -5.42
CA VAL A 35 -9.53 -1.97 -5.23
C VAL A 35 -10.30 -1.85 -6.54
N MET A 36 -11.59 -2.17 -6.51
CA MET A 36 -12.50 -2.01 -7.64
C MET A 36 -13.23 -0.68 -7.52
N TYR A 37 -13.02 0.21 -8.49
CA TYR A 37 -13.63 1.53 -8.53
C TYR A 37 -14.15 1.85 -9.94
N ASN A 38 -15.43 2.18 -10.06
CA ASN A 38 -16.10 2.46 -11.35
C ASN A 38 -15.84 1.38 -12.43
N GLY A 39 -15.85 0.11 -12.04
CA GLY A 39 -15.60 -1.02 -12.95
C GLY A 39 -14.14 -1.24 -13.35
N LYS A 40 -13.21 -0.43 -12.84
CA LYS A 40 -11.76 -0.61 -13.03
C LYS A 40 -11.11 -1.19 -11.78
N GLN A 41 -10.03 -1.93 -11.98
CA GLN A 41 -9.25 -2.54 -10.91
C GLN A 41 -7.96 -1.75 -10.70
N TYR A 42 -7.67 -1.43 -9.44
CA TYR A 42 -6.50 -0.70 -8.99
C TYR A 42 -5.77 -1.55 -7.97
N PRO A 43 -4.62 -2.15 -8.32
CA PRO A 43 -3.82 -2.91 -7.37
C PRO A 43 -3.07 -1.92 -6.46
N ILE A 44 -3.42 -1.93 -5.17
CA ILE A 44 -2.80 -1.12 -4.14
C ILE A 44 -1.85 -2.01 -3.32
N ILE A 45 -0.64 -1.48 -3.08
CA ILE A 45 0.40 -2.18 -2.34
C ILE A 45 0.58 -1.49 -0.99
N ILE A 46 0.20 -2.18 0.08
CA ILE A 46 0.29 -1.65 1.44
C ILE A 46 1.58 -2.17 2.07
N LYS A 47 2.39 -1.24 2.56
CA LYS A 47 3.59 -1.54 3.33
C LYS A 47 3.15 -1.95 4.73
N LYS A 48 3.48 -3.18 5.13
CA LYS A 48 3.19 -3.67 6.47
C LYS A 48 4.30 -3.25 7.41
N ASP A 49 3.98 -2.45 8.42
CA ASP A 49 4.91 -2.13 9.50
C ASP A 49 4.99 -3.33 10.47
N GLU A 50 6.22 -3.65 10.88
CA GLU A 50 6.58 -4.88 11.60
C GLU A 50 5.86 -5.06 12.96
N THR A 51 5.43 -3.96 13.57
CA THR A 51 4.93 -3.92 14.96
C THR A 51 3.40 -3.86 15.05
N ASN A 52 2.71 -3.47 13.97
CA ASN A 52 1.27 -3.22 14.00
C ASN A 52 0.55 -4.08 12.96
N GLU A 53 -0.61 -4.62 13.35
CA GLU A 53 -1.52 -5.21 12.38
C GLU A 53 -1.97 -4.14 11.39
N VAL A 54 -2.00 -4.49 10.10
CA VAL A 54 -2.53 -3.58 9.08
C VAL A 54 -4.01 -3.37 9.36
N THR A 55 -4.40 -2.11 9.51
CA THR A 55 -5.78 -1.73 9.78
C THR A 55 -6.49 -1.31 8.49
N ILE A 56 -7.82 -1.23 8.55
CA ILE A 56 -8.59 -0.64 7.46
C ILE A 56 -8.21 0.82 7.23
N GLY A 57 -7.85 1.55 8.30
CA GLY A 57 -7.36 2.92 8.21
C GLY A 57 -6.15 3.06 7.28
N ASP A 58 -5.22 2.10 7.30
CA ASP A 58 -4.03 2.14 6.44
C ASP A 58 -4.37 1.90 4.96
N ILE A 59 -5.32 1.01 4.68
CA ILE A 59 -5.88 0.81 3.32
C ILE A 59 -6.52 2.12 2.82
N MET A 60 -7.35 2.76 3.66
CA MET A 60 -8.03 4.00 3.30
C MET A 60 -7.06 5.15 3.05
N LYS A 61 -5.97 5.24 3.82
CA LYS A 61 -4.88 6.21 3.59
C LYS A 61 -4.23 5.97 2.23
N GLU A 62 -3.89 4.74 1.89
CA GLU A 62 -3.24 4.44 0.61
C GLU A 62 -4.17 4.72 -0.58
N ILE A 63 -5.46 4.41 -0.45
CA ILE A 63 -6.50 4.81 -1.43
C ILE A 63 -6.58 6.34 -1.56
N THR A 64 -6.46 7.06 -0.45
CA THR A 64 -6.45 8.54 -0.47
C THR A 64 -5.23 9.07 -1.23
N ASN A 65 -4.07 8.44 -1.06
CA ASN A 65 -2.82 8.82 -1.72
C ASN A 65 -2.87 8.53 -3.23
N GLU A 66 -3.29 7.33 -3.63
CA GLU A 66 -3.31 6.91 -5.04
C GLU A 66 -4.51 7.48 -5.82
N MET A 67 -5.69 7.52 -5.21
CA MET A 67 -6.94 7.88 -5.91
C MET A 67 -7.52 9.24 -5.52
N HIS A 68 -6.90 9.94 -4.56
CA HIS A 68 -7.33 11.27 -4.11
C HIS A 68 -8.78 11.35 -3.63
N ILE A 69 -9.30 10.25 -3.09
CA ILE A 69 -10.62 10.20 -2.44
C ILE A 69 -10.39 10.40 -0.94
N PRO A 70 -10.97 11.39 -0.27
CA PRO A 70 -10.79 11.55 1.17
C PRO A 70 -11.50 10.42 1.94
N MET A 71 -10.92 9.95 3.04
CA MET A 71 -11.44 8.83 3.86
C MET A 71 -12.94 8.95 4.19
N GLN A 72 -13.43 10.18 4.46
CA GLN A 72 -14.84 10.46 4.78
C GLN A 72 -15.81 10.14 3.63
N LYS A 73 -15.35 10.20 2.38
CA LYS A 73 -16.14 9.89 1.18
C LYS A 73 -15.83 8.49 0.63
N GLN A 74 -14.93 7.75 1.27
CA GLN A 74 -14.63 6.38 0.91
C GLN A 74 -15.57 5.44 1.65
N ARG A 75 -16.22 4.54 0.93
CA ARG A 75 -16.98 3.43 1.49
C ARG A 75 -16.47 2.14 0.87
N LEU A 76 -15.72 1.38 1.66
CA LEU A 76 -15.18 0.09 1.27
C LEU A 76 -16.21 -1.01 1.53
N ILE A 77 -16.41 -1.90 0.56
CA ILE A 77 -17.33 -3.03 0.66
C ILE A 77 -16.56 -4.32 0.34
N HIS A 78 -16.58 -5.25 1.29
CA HIS A 78 -15.96 -6.57 1.15
C HIS A 78 -16.90 -7.64 1.71
N ARG A 79 -17.15 -8.72 0.96
CA ARG A 79 -18.05 -9.84 1.34
C ARG A 79 -19.42 -9.38 1.87
N GLY A 80 -20.01 -8.35 1.26
CA GLY A 80 -21.30 -7.80 1.67
C GLY A 80 -21.26 -6.94 2.94
N LYS A 81 -20.09 -6.73 3.56
CA LYS A 81 -19.91 -5.85 4.72
C LYS A 81 -19.31 -4.52 4.27
N SER A 82 -19.88 -3.41 4.75
CA SER A 82 -19.26 -2.09 4.64
C SER A 82 -18.20 -1.95 5.72
N LEU A 83 -16.96 -1.67 5.34
CA LEU A 83 -15.84 -1.44 6.25
C LEU A 83 -15.89 0.03 6.66
N ILE A 84 -16.62 0.31 7.74
CA ILE A 84 -16.80 1.66 8.28
C ILE A 84 -15.76 1.95 9.36
N ASP A 85 -15.38 0.91 10.10
CA ASP A 85 -14.46 1.01 11.22
C ASP A 85 -13.00 1.02 10.73
N PRO A 86 -12.25 2.13 10.92
CA PRO A 86 -10.84 2.21 10.53
C PRO A 86 -9.92 1.38 11.43
N ASP A 87 -10.33 1.08 12.67
CA ASP A 87 -9.54 0.33 13.64
C ASP A 87 -9.69 -1.20 13.48
N ALA A 88 -10.61 -1.63 12.62
CA ALA A 88 -10.79 -3.05 12.34
C ALA A 88 -9.55 -3.66 11.67
N SER A 89 -9.14 -4.83 12.14
CA SER A 89 -7.99 -5.55 11.58
C SER A 89 -8.36 -6.31 10.31
N ILE A 90 -7.44 -6.34 9.33
CA ILE A 90 -7.63 -7.08 8.08
C ILE A 90 -7.88 -8.58 8.29
N SER A 91 -7.33 -9.14 9.36
CA SER A 91 -7.46 -10.55 9.73
C SER A 91 -8.92 -10.92 10.04
N SER A 92 -9.61 -10.08 10.82
CA SER A 92 -11.03 -10.28 11.15
C SER A 92 -11.94 -10.20 9.92
N LEU A 93 -11.54 -9.36 8.95
CA LEU A 93 -12.27 -9.08 7.72
C LEU A 93 -11.91 -10.00 6.56
N HIS A 94 -11.01 -10.97 6.80
CA HIS A 94 -10.51 -11.94 5.82
C HIS A 94 -9.92 -11.27 4.58
N ILE A 95 -9.21 -10.15 4.77
CA ILE A 95 -8.50 -9.44 3.71
C ILE A 95 -7.07 -9.99 3.67
N ALA A 96 -6.75 -10.66 2.57
CA ALA A 96 -5.44 -11.23 2.28
C ALA A 96 -4.87 -10.67 0.97
N ASN A 97 -3.66 -11.10 0.60
CA ASN A 97 -3.05 -10.75 -0.68
C ASN A 97 -3.97 -11.11 -1.86
N GLY A 98 -4.13 -10.18 -2.79
CA GLY A 98 -4.99 -10.31 -3.97
C GLY A 98 -6.49 -10.17 -3.68
N THR A 99 -6.90 -9.84 -2.46
CA THR A 99 -8.32 -9.65 -2.13
C THR A 99 -8.91 -8.49 -2.90
N LYS A 100 -10.14 -8.67 -3.40
CA LYS A 100 -10.88 -7.65 -4.12
C LYS A 100 -11.78 -6.87 -3.16
N ILE A 101 -11.58 -5.57 -3.06
CA ILE A 101 -12.40 -4.67 -2.26
C ILE A 101 -13.12 -3.71 -3.20
N MET A 102 -14.43 -3.56 -3.04
CA MET A 102 -15.18 -2.60 -3.84
C MET A 102 -15.19 -1.25 -3.13
N LEU A 103 -14.66 -0.23 -3.79
CA LEU A 103 -14.67 1.13 -3.28
C LEU A 103 -15.83 1.90 -3.91
N LEU A 104 -16.65 2.48 -3.06
CA LEU A 104 -17.61 3.51 -3.42
C LEU A 104 -17.08 4.84 -2.92
N GLY A 105 -17.16 5.88 -3.74
CA GLY A 105 -16.74 7.21 -3.34
C GLY A 105 -16.64 8.16 -4.52
N SER A 106 -16.64 9.45 -4.21
CA SER A 106 -16.44 10.48 -5.21
C SER A 106 -14.98 10.91 -5.20
N VAL A 107 -14.25 10.59 -6.27
CA VAL A 107 -12.94 11.19 -6.53
C VAL A 107 -13.08 12.70 -6.59
N ASN A 108 -12.26 13.42 -5.82
CA ASN A 108 -11.95 14.79 -6.19
C ASN A 108 -11.07 14.67 -7.43
N LYS A 109 -11.69 14.57 -8.62
CA LYS A 109 -10.92 14.61 -9.86
C LYS A 109 -10.21 15.95 -9.88
N VAL A 110 -8.90 15.96 -9.60
CA VAL A 110 -8.05 16.97 -10.21
C VAL A 110 -8.25 16.73 -11.69
N ILE A 111 -8.94 17.65 -12.36
CA ILE A 111 -9.25 17.54 -13.78
C ILE A 111 -7.95 17.78 -14.54
N THR A 112 -7.05 16.80 -14.54
CA THR A 112 -5.97 16.75 -15.51
C THR A 112 -6.59 16.26 -16.80
N PHE A 113 -6.99 17.22 -17.62
CA PHE A 113 -7.23 17.00 -19.04
C PHE A 113 -5.91 16.59 -19.70
N SER A 114 -5.42 15.37 -19.48
CA SER A 114 -4.47 14.76 -20.42
C SER A 114 -5.26 14.30 -21.65
N CYS A 115 -5.72 15.32 -22.37
CA CYS A 115 -6.27 15.18 -23.71
C CYS A 115 -5.20 14.50 -24.56
N ALA A 116 -5.56 13.33 -25.09
CA ALA A 116 -4.75 12.58 -26.02
C ALA A 116 -4.39 13.47 -27.22
N ILE A 117 -3.13 13.91 -27.29
CA ILE A 117 -2.54 14.32 -28.57
C ILE A 117 -2.36 13.03 -29.37
N ARG A 118 -3.45 12.61 -30.02
CA ARG A 118 -3.42 11.58 -31.04
C ARG A 118 -2.77 12.20 -32.27
N SER A 119 -1.44 12.19 -32.29
CA SER A 119 -0.63 12.56 -33.46
C SER A 119 -1.06 11.65 -34.61
N LYS A 120 -1.88 12.17 -35.53
CA LYS A 120 -2.14 11.49 -36.81
C LYS A 120 -0.81 11.51 -37.56
N SER A 121 -0.16 10.34 -37.63
CA SER A 121 1.03 10.14 -38.46
C SER A 121 0.68 10.48 -39.90
N LEU A 122 1.33 11.51 -40.44
CA LEU A 122 1.18 11.98 -41.80
C LEU A 122 1.78 10.93 -42.75
N THR A 123 0.94 10.10 -43.37
CA THR A 123 1.36 9.27 -44.51
C THR A 123 1.47 10.15 -45.76
N HIS A 124 2.70 10.47 -46.16
CA HIS A 124 3.00 10.85 -47.54
C HIS A 124 4.41 10.37 -47.93
N ARG A 125 4.48 9.43 -48.89
CA ARG A 125 5.61 9.10 -49.79
C ARG A 125 5.18 7.87 -50.61
N LYS A 126 5.36 7.76 -51.93
CA LYS A 126 5.80 8.64 -53.02
C LYS A 126 5.45 7.83 -54.29
N LEU A 127 4.92 8.46 -55.35
CA LEU A 127 5.00 7.88 -56.71
C LEU A 127 6.39 8.19 -57.29
#